data_AF-A0A534L7L9-F1
#
_entry.id   AF-A0A534L7L9-F1
#
_cell.length_a   1.000
_cell.length_b   1.000
_cell.length_c   1.000
_cell.angle_alpha   90.00
_cell.angle_beta   90.00
_cell.angle_gamma   90.00
#
_symmetry.space_group_name_H-M   'P 1'
#
loop_
_entity.id
_entity.type
_entity.pdbx_description
1 polymer ?
#
loop_
_entity_poly.entity_id
_entity_poly.type
_entity_poly.pdbx_seq_one_letter_code
_entity_poly.pdbx_strand_id
1 'polypeptide(L)' 'MAEVAFPRAVAFWFYALAFLAGILFYLIWGFTYGSWNLLRPEWIGAYAVTIVLVGFGIVGMLLYRK' A
#
# COMPACT_ATOMS: atom_id res chain seq x y z
N MET A 1 8.35 15.84 28.10
CA MET A 1 7.14 15.56 27.30
C MET A 1 6.80 14.10 27.54
N ALA A 2 5.61 13.78 28.01
CA ALA A 2 5.20 12.38 28.13
C ALA A 2 5.12 11.81 26.71
N GLU A 3 5.99 10.85 26.41
CA GLU A 3 5.99 10.13 25.14
C GLU A 3 4.68 9.36 25.05
N VAL A 4 3.70 9.89 24.31
CA VAL A 4 2.46 9.17 24.03
C VAL A 4 2.87 7.98 23.17
N ALA A 5 2.99 6.81 23.79
CA ALA A 5 3.25 5.56 23.10
C ALA A 5 2.09 5.33 22.11
N PHE A 6 2.28 5.73 20.86
CA PHE A 6 1.27 5.60 19.83
C PHE A 6 0.86 4.12 19.75
N PRO A 7 -0.43 3.78 19.75
CA PRO A 7 -0.85 2.39 19.81
C PRO A 7 -0.30 1.62 18.60
N ARG A 8 0.66 0.72 18.83
CA ARG A 8 1.34 -0.04 17.76
C ARG A 8 0.34 -0.82 16.90
N ALA A 9 -0.73 -1.31 17.51
CA ALA A 9 -1.85 -1.94 16.81
C ALA A 9 -2.55 -1.01 15.80
N VAL A 10 -2.75 0.27 16.14
CA VAL A 10 -3.38 1.24 15.22
C VAL A 10 -2.46 1.50 14.02
N ALA A 11 -1.16 1.66 14.26
CA ALA A 11 -0.18 1.78 13.18
C ALA A 11 -0.19 0.54 12.28
N PHE A 12 -0.14 -0.67 12.87
CA PHE A 12 -0.21 -1.92 12.11
C PHE A 12 -1.44 -1.98 11.20
N TRP A 13 -2.62 -1.68 11.73
CA TRP A 13 -3.87 -1.72 10.96
C TRP A 13 -3.92 -0.65 9.87
N PHE A 14 -3.38 0.55 10.10
CA PHE A 14 -3.23 1.57 9.06
C PHE A 14 -2.40 1.04 7.89
N TYR A 15 -1.25 0.43 8.17
CA TYR A 15 -0.40 -0.13 7.11
C TYR A 15 -1.01 -1.37 6.45
N ALA A 16 -1.75 -2.19 7.18
CA ALA A 16 -2.50 -3.31 6.61
C ALA A 16 -3.59 -2.83 5.64
N LEU A 17 -4.30 -1.76 5.98
CA LEU A 17 -5.26 -1.13 5.08
C LEU A 17 -4.59 -0.52 3.85
N ALA A 18 -3.45 0.16 4.01
CA ALA A 18 -2.68 0.69 2.88
C ALA A 18 -2.22 -0.43 1.93
N PHE A 19 -1.73 -1.53 2.49
CA PHE A 19 -1.33 -2.72 1.72
C PHE A 19 -2.51 -3.29 0.92
N LEU A 20 -3.64 -3.51 1.59
CA LEU A 20 -4.85 -4.03 0.96
C LEU A 20 -5.38 -3.08 -0.13
N ALA A 21 -5.37 -1.77 0.14
CA ALA A 21 -5.76 -0.75 -0.83
C ALA A 21 -4.88 -0.78 -2.08
N GLY A 22 -3.56 -0.95 -1.94
CA GLY A 22 -2.65 -1.10 -3.07
C GLY A 22 -2.96 -2.33 -3.93
N ILE A 23 -3.26 -3.47 -3.30
CA ILE A 23 -3.66 -4.69 -4.02
C ILE A 23 -4.97 -4.48 -4.77
N LEU A 24 -6.01 -3.97 -4.07
CA LEU A 24 -7.32 -3.74 -4.67
C LEU A 24 -7.25 -2.74 -5.80
N PHE A 25 -6.51 -1.64 -5.63
CA PHE A 25 -6.26 -0.66 -6.67
C PHE A 25 -5.68 -1.31 -7.92
N TYR A 26 -4.62 -2.11 -7.79
CA TYR A 26 -3.98 -2.76 -8.93
C TYR A 26 -4.92 -3.72 -9.67
N LEU A 27 -5.69 -4.52 -8.92
CA LEU A 27 -6.66 -5.45 -9.49
C LEU A 27 -7.77 -4.70 -10.24
N ILE A 28 -8.40 -3.72 -9.58
CA ILE A 28 -9.49 -2.93 -10.17
C ILE A 28 -9.01 -2.20 -11.43
N TRP A 29 -7.85 -1.56 -11.35
CA TRP A 29 -7.24 -0.88 -12.48
C TRP A 29 -6.97 -1.87 -13.63
N GLY A 30 -6.40 -3.03 -13.34
CA GLY A 30 -6.07 -4.03 -14.35
C GLY A 30 -7.29 -4.58 -15.09
N PHE A 31 -8.37 -4.84 -14.36
CA PHE A 31 -9.66 -5.23 -14.96
C PHE A 31 -10.30 -4.09 -15.77
N THR A 32 -10.22 -2.84 -15.29
CA THR A 32 -10.86 -1.68 -15.92
C THR A 32 -10.20 -1.30 -17.24
N TYR A 33 -8.87 -1.34 -17.30
CA TYR A 33 -8.09 -0.91 -18.47
C TYR A 33 -7.57 -2.07 -19.32
N GLY A 34 -7.86 -3.32 -18.94
CA GLY A 34 -7.41 -4.52 -19.67
C GLY A 34 -5.89 -4.65 -19.73
N SER A 35 -5.17 -4.05 -18.78
CA SER A 35 -3.72 -4.00 -18.78
C SER A 35 -3.17 -4.41 -17.43
N TRP A 36 -2.09 -5.19 -17.44
CA TRP A 36 -1.40 -5.64 -16.24
C TRP A 36 0.07 -5.21 -16.25
N ASN A 37 0.48 -4.45 -17.28
CA ASN A 37 1.86 -4.05 -17.45
C ASN A 37 2.07 -2.64 -16.89
N LEU A 38 2.63 -2.60 -15.70
CA LEU A 38 2.95 -1.36 -14.99
C LEU A 38 4.21 -0.65 -15.51
N LEU A 39 5.04 -1.32 -16.31
CA LEU A 39 6.30 -0.76 -16.82
C LEU A 39 6.11 0.05 -18.11
N ARG A 40 4.88 0.11 -18.64
CA ARG A 40 4.56 0.97 -19.77
C ARG A 40 4.52 2.43 -19.32
N PRO A 41 5.11 3.38 -20.09
CA PRO A 41 5.12 4.80 -19.73
C PRO A 41 3.72 5.37 -19.47
N GLU A 42 2.73 4.93 -20.24
CA GLU A 42 1.32 5.37 -20.10
C GLU A 42 0.71 5.04 -18.72
N TRP A 43 1.26 4.05 -18.01
CA TRP A 43 0.72 3.52 -16.75
C TRP A 43 1.61 3.79 -15.55
N ILE A 44 2.62 4.65 -15.70
CA ILE A 44 3.58 4.94 -14.63
C ILE A 44 2.91 5.49 -13.36
N GLY A 45 1.77 6.16 -13.49
CA GLY A 45 0.96 6.60 -12.35
C GLY A 45 0.37 5.43 -11.56
N ALA A 46 -0.23 4.44 -12.23
CA ALA A 46 -0.76 3.25 -11.58
C ALA A 46 0.36 2.42 -10.92
N TYR A 47 1.53 2.36 -11.56
CA TYR A 47 2.72 1.75 -10.99
C TYR A 47 3.17 2.45 -9.70
N ALA A 48 3.32 3.78 -9.73
CA ALA A 48 3.75 4.55 -8.58
C ALA A 48 2.82 4.38 -7.37
N VAL A 49 1.50 4.48 -7.60
CA VAL A 49 0.49 4.28 -6.54
C VAL A 49 0.57 2.87 -5.97
N THR A 50 0.62 1.85 -6.84
CA THR A 50 0.67 0.44 -6.40
C THR A 50 1.91 0.16 -5.57
N ILE A 51 3.09 0.55 -6.04
CA ILE A 51 4.35 0.32 -5.32
C ILE A 51 4.37 1.05 -3.98
N VAL A 52 3.93 2.31 -3.95
CA VAL A 52 3.94 3.08 -2.70
C VAL A 52 2.99 2.41 -1.70
N LEU A 53 1.75 2.10 -2.07
CA LEU A 53 0.78 1.52 -1.14
C LEU A 53 1.19 0.13 -0.65
N VAL A 54 1.61 -0.75 -1.58
CA VAL A 54 2.02 -2.12 -1.23
C VAL A 54 3.34 -2.11 -0.46
N GLY A 55 4.32 -1.34 -0.93
CA GLY A 55 5.65 -1.23 -0.33
C GLY A 55 5.61 -0.61 1.07
N PHE A 56 4.96 0.54 1.23
CA PHE A 56 4.78 1.15 2.56
C PHE A 56 3.90 0.28 3.45
N GLY A 57 2.83 -0.29 2.91
CA GLY A 57 1.94 -1.17 3.66
C GLY A 57 2.68 -2.37 4.25
N ILE A 58 3.42 -3.11 3.42
CA ILE A 58 4.14 -4.30 3.91
C ILE A 58 5.26 -3.93 4.88
N VAL A 59 6.04 -2.88 4.60
CA VAL A 59 7.13 -2.44 5.48
C VAL A 59 6.58 -1.98 6.83
N GLY A 60 5.50 -1.19 6.83
CA GLY A 60 4.86 -0.74 8.06
C GLY A 60 4.26 -1.89 8.87
N MET A 61 3.59 -2.85 8.22
CA MET A 61 3.13 -4.07 8.90
C MET A 61 4.28 -4.80 9.59
N LEU A 62 5.42 -4.97 8.91
CA LEU A 62 6.59 -5.65 9.48
C LEU A 62 7.21 -4.90 10.68
N LEU A 63 7.20 -3.57 10.66
CA LEU A 63 7.69 -2.73 11.75
C LEU A 63 6.79 -2.77 12.99
N TYR A 64 5.47 -2.85 12.80
CA TYR A 64 4.48 -2.75 13.88
C TYR A 64 3.79 -4.07 14.25
N ARG A 65 4.22 -5.22 13.70
CA ARG A 65 3.62 -6.55 13.98
C ARG A 65 3.77 -7.08 15.42
N LYS A 66 4.59 -6.43 16.25
CA LYS A 66 4.85 -6.80 17.65
C LYS A 66 4.42 -5.66 18.55
#